data_AF-A0A923INE4-F1
#
_entry.id   AF-A0A923INE4-F1
#
_cell.length_a   1.000
_cell.length_b   1.000
_cell.length_c   1.000
_cell.angle_alpha   90.00
_cell.angle_beta   90.00
_cell.angle_gamma   90.00
#
_symmetry.space_group_name_H-M   'P 1'
#
loop_
_entity.id
_entity.type
_entity.pdbx_description
1 polymer ?
#
loop_
_entity_poly.entity_id
_entity_poly.type
_entity_poly.pdbx_seq_one_letter_code
_entity_poly.pdbx_strand_id
1 'polypeptide(L)' 'MPIYEYQCAACGHVFERIMKVGETDPACPVCGTQKAKKQAAAFRTNAWSTFLDQMEKRVSPQKFK' A
#
# COMPACT_ATOMS: atom_id res chain seq x y z
N MET A 1 11.53 -11.30 5.12
CA MET A 1 11.24 -11.15 3.68
C MET A 1 9.90 -10.44 3.55
N PRO A 2 9.77 -9.36 2.77
CA PRO A 2 8.49 -8.69 2.58
C PRO A 2 7.53 -9.62 1.85
N ILE A 3 6.38 -9.89 2.48
CA ILE A 3 5.26 -10.61 1.87
C ILE A 3 4.44 -9.55 1.15
N TYR A 4 4.09 -9.82 -0.10
CA TYR A 4 3.24 -8.95 -0.89
C TYR A 4 1.97 -9.69 -1.26
N GLU A 5 0.86 -8.99 -1.10
CA GLU A 5 -0.45 -9.47 -1.50
C GLU A 5 -0.71 -8.98 -2.94
N TYR A 6 -1.26 -9.87 -3.76
CA TYR A 6 -1.55 -9.62 -5.16
C TYR A 6 -3.00 -9.96 -5.44
N GLN A 7 -3.67 -9.11 -6.22
CA GLN A 7 -5.01 -9.36 -6.72
C GLN A 7 -4.97 -9.48 -8.24
N CYS A 8 -5.48 -10.60 -8.76
CA CYS A 8 -5.59 -10.78 -10.21
C CYS A 8 -6.70 -9.89 -10.77
N ALA A 9 -6.38 -9.09 -11.79
CA ALA A 9 -7.38 -8.25 -12.46
C ALA A 9 -8.37 -9.03 -13.33
N ALA A 10 -8.06 -10.27 -13.71
CA ALA A 10 -8.91 -11.09 -14.60
C ALA A 10 -9.92 -11.94 -13.83
N CYS A 11 -9.49 -12.63 -12.76
CA CYS A 11 -10.36 -13.51 -11.97
C CYS A 11 -10.70 -12.97 -10.58
N GLY A 12 -10.10 -11.85 -10.16
CA GLY A 12 -10.33 -11.26 -8.83
C GLY A 12 -9.65 -12.01 -7.68
N HIS A 13 -8.96 -13.12 -7.94
CA HIS A 13 -8.35 -13.95 -6.90
C HIS A 13 -7.20 -13.20 -6.20
N VAL A 14 -7.24 -13.21 -4.87
CA VAL A 14 -6.22 -12.63 -4.00
C VAL A 14 -5.26 -13.73 -3.56
N PHE A 15 -3.95 -13.49 -3.66
CA PHE A 15 -2.94 -14.45 -3.25
C PHE A 15 -1.71 -13.73 -2.70
N GLU A 16 -1.05 -14.37 -1.75
CA GLU A 16 0.18 -13.87 -1.15
C GLU A 16 1.40 -14.50 -1.82
N ARG A 17 2.41 -13.70 -2.10
CA ARG A 17 3.68 -14.20 -2.64
C ARG A 17 4.87 -13.49 -2.01
N ILE A 18 5.88 -14.28 -1.69
CA ILE A 18 7.19 -13.78 -1.30
C ILE A 18 7.91 -13.35 -2.57
N MET A 19 8.26 -12.08 -2.69
CA MET A 19 8.99 -11.53 -3.84
C MET A 19 10.28 -10.88 -3.39
N LYS A 20 11.34 -11.07 -4.16
CA LYS A 20 12.56 -10.29 -3.98
C LYS A 20 12.35 -8.88 -4.52
N VAL A 21 13.09 -7.92 -3.95
CA VAL A 21 13.07 -6.54 -4.42
C VAL A 21 13.68 -6.51 -5.82
N GLY A 22 12.88 -6.13 -6.83
CA GLY A 22 13.29 -6.05 -8.24
C GLY A 22 12.88 -7.25 -9.13
N GLU A 23 12.07 -8.18 -8.61
CA GLU A 23 11.62 -9.36 -9.37
C GLU A 23 10.35 -9.06 -10.21
N THR A 24 10.19 -9.76 -11.34
CA THR A 24 9.09 -9.60 -12.31
C THR A 24 7.74 -10.05 -11.74
N ASP A 25 6.66 -9.35 -12.11
CA ASP A 25 5.33 -9.59 -11.56
C ASP A 25 4.88 -11.07 -11.73
N PRO A 26 4.34 -11.70 -10.67
CA PRO A 26 3.94 -13.09 -10.71
C PRO A 26 2.70 -13.33 -11.58
N ALA A 27 2.68 -14.44 -12.32
CA ALA A 27 1.46 -14.94 -12.96
C ALA A 27 0.44 -15.41 -11.89
N CYS A 28 -0.84 -15.22 -12.18
CA CYS A 28 -1.92 -15.69 -11.30
C CYS A 28 -1.99 -17.23 -11.30
N PRO A 29 -2.01 -17.90 -10.13
CA PRO A 29 -2.05 -19.35 -10.04
C PRO A 29 -3.37 -19.98 -10.51
N VAL A 30 -4.46 -19.20 -10.59
CA VAL A 30 -5.80 -19.70 -10.95
C VAL A 30 -6.07 -19.59 -12.44
N CYS A 31 -5.72 -18.46 -13.06
CA CYS A 31 -6.05 -18.18 -14.46
C CYS A 31 -4.84 -18.07 -15.39
N GLY A 32 -3.61 -18.14 -14.85
CA GLY A 32 -2.36 -18.06 -15.63
C GLY A 32 -2.05 -16.68 -16.21
N THR A 33 -2.87 -15.66 -15.98
CA THR A 33 -2.66 -14.33 -16.56
C THR A 33 -1.57 -13.54 -15.80
N GLN A 34 -0.70 -12.84 -16.54
CA GLN A 34 0.36 -11.97 -16.01
C GLN A 34 -0.14 -10.56 -15.63
N LYS A 35 -1.40 -10.44 -15.18
CA LYS A 35 -2.00 -9.15 -14.76
C LYS A 35 -2.33 -9.16 -13.26
N ALA A 36 -1.36 -9.56 -12.43
CA ALA A 36 -1.47 -9.46 -10.98
C ALA A 36 -1.16 -8.01 -10.55
N LYS A 37 -2.12 -7.32 -9.93
CA LYS A 37 -1.88 -6.01 -9.33
C LYS A 37 -1.39 -6.22 -7.91
N LYS A 38 -0.25 -5.61 -7.57
CA LYS A 38 0.28 -5.58 -6.21
C LYS A 38 -0.67 -4.76 -5.32
N GLN A 39 -1.29 -5.40 -4.34
CA GLN A 39 -1.98 -4.71 -3.26
C GLN A 39 -0.88 -4.19 -2.32
N ALA A 40 -0.56 -2.90 -2.45
CA ALA A 40 0.30 -2.26 -1.48
C ALA A 40 -0.49 -2.19 -0.16
N ALA A 41 -0.04 -2.94 0.85
CA ALA A 41 -0.57 -2.80 2.21
C ALA A 41 -0.54 -1.31 2.56
N ALA A 42 -1.72 -0.74 2.81
CA ALA A 42 -1.88 0.67 3.13
C ALA A 42 -1.40 0.94 4.57
N PHE A 43 -0.12 0.72 4.85
CA PHE A 43 0.51 1.23 6.07
C PHE A 43 0.75 2.73 5.88
N ARG A 44 -0.35 3.50 5.90
CA ARG A 44 -0.34 4.96 5.91
C ARG A 44 -0.02 5.41 7.33
N THR A 45 1.24 5.64 7.65
CA THR A 45 1.66 6.26 8.92
C THR A 45 1.56 7.78 8.83
N ASN A 46 0.37 8.32 8.54
CA ASN A 46 0.14 9.77 8.62
C ASN A 46 -0.07 10.26 10.07
N ALA A 47 0.14 9.40 11.07
CA ALA A 47 0.03 9.77 12.48
C ALA A 47 0.97 10.93 12.85
N TRP A 48 2.21 10.91 12.35
CA TRP A 48 3.21 11.96 12.65
C TRP A 48 2.86 13.30 12.00
N SER A 49 2.44 13.29 10.73
CA SER A 49 2.02 14.53 10.05
C SER A 49 0.77 15.12 10.69
N THR A 50 -0.21 14.28 11.03
CA THR A 50 -1.44 14.71 11.71
C THR A 50 -1.14 15.31 13.10
N PHE A 51 -0.18 14.74 13.83
CA PHE A 51 0.25 15.25 15.14
C PHE A 51 0.91 16.63 15.04
N LEU A 52 1.80 16.83 14.06
CA LEU A 52 2.44 18.13 13.84
C LEU A 52 1.43 19.21 13.44
N ASP A 53 0.49 18.89 12.53
CA ASP A 53 -0.62 19.77 12.16
C ASP A 53 -1.47 20.17 13.38
N GLN A 54 -1.76 19.20 14.27
CA GLN A 54 -2.52 19.46 15.50
C GLN A 54 -1.76 20.40 16.45
N MET A 55 -0.45 20.23 16.59
CA MET A 55 0.39 21.09 17.43
C MET A 55 0.52 22.50 16.86
N GLU A 56 0.75 22.64 15.55
CA GLU A 56 0.87 23.94 14.90
C GLU A 56 -0.43 24.75 15.04
N LYS A 57 -1.60 24.10 14.93
CA LYS A 57 -2.91 24.73 15.20
C LYS A 57 -3.08 25.19 16.65
N ARG A 58 -2.53 24.47 17.63
CA ARG A 58 -2.57 24.89 19.05
C ARG A 58 -1.60 26.02 19.36
N VAL A 59 -0.42 26.01 18.75
CA VAL A 59 0.65 26.99 19.02
C VAL A 59 0.39 28.31 18.29
N SER A 60 -0.17 28.29 17.08
CA SER A 60 -0.42 29.49 16.27
C SER A 60 -1.84 29.51 15.66
N PRO A 61 -2.87 29.80 16.47
CA PRO A 61 -4.25 29.84 15.99
C PRO A 61 -4.51 31.00 15.02
N GLN A 62 -3.68 32.05 15.02
CA GLN A 62 -3.84 33.22 14.13
C GLN A 62 -3.43 32.93 12.67
N LYS A 63 -2.64 31.88 12.42
CA LYS A 63 -2.13 31.52 11.08
C LYS A 63 -3.15 30.74 10.23
N PHE A 64 -4.19 30.19 10.85
CA PHE A 64 -5.24 29.38 10.21
C PHE A 64 -6.58 30.12 10.07
N LYS A 65 -6.59 31.44 10.26
CA LYS A 65 -7.78 32.29 10.15
C LYS A 65 -7.86 32.98 8.80
#